data_AF-A0A9D5PGB3-F1
#
_entry.id   AF-A0A9D5PGB3-F1
#
_cell.length_a   1.000
_cell.length_b   1.000
_cell.length_c   1.000
_cell.angle_alpha   90.00
_cell.angle_beta   90.00
_cell.angle_gamma   90.00
#
_symmetry.space_group_name_H-M   'P 1'
#
loop_
_entity.id
_entity.type
_entity.pdbx_description
1 polymer ?
#
loop_
_entity_poly.entity_id
_entity_poly.type
_entity_poly.pdbx_seq_one_letter_code
_entity_poly.pdbx_strand_id
1 'polypeptide(L)'
;MNNIAVAAHIFKLNTQELFWIIYTAVFLLLIVLVYCLYSKVKNKYHQQKEVISVLRKRNFEQEELIHCMAELGNISYFISNAAKEHSADTKITDAYITNMLPADQSRFQENYQMLLTGKLDKFSGNYTIKQRNQYKRHRDLLKAITLPDSNYRKIILAVMDVSNLEASNTQLLDTGLLVQAIFDNLPGSIFMKKTSSDFAYLRCNSTFSSLLNKKPEEIVNKTDFELFDRQLATRIRAVDMELIRTHTIADNRWFFTTPDGNEHAVRVISRIFKRSDGSEYILGMGLDINKQESIASKLRKRNKELRLLLSQQDKPVMLLNSQLNLVCATSNMQKAFSNYLKADMTLNCRDLCRQKVVRDADCPAWQALKDGISAKCSNCVLSDRSVNINVLDSENSDDCYLALSISSPPSEE
;
A
#
# COMPACT_ATOMS: atom_id res chain seq x y z
N MET A 1 86.31 -51.57 23.39
CA MET A 1 85.13 -52.31 22.90
C MET A 1 83.96 -52.00 23.83
N ASN A 2 83.19 -50.98 23.48
CA ASN A 2 82.96 -49.83 24.35
C ASN A 2 81.63 -49.71 25.10
N ASN A 3 80.65 -50.62 24.97
CA ASN A 3 79.49 -50.58 25.90
C ASN A 3 79.67 -51.47 27.14
N ILE A 4 80.61 -52.41 27.09
CA ILE A 4 81.00 -53.23 28.26
C ILE A 4 81.94 -52.42 29.18
N ALA A 5 82.70 -51.47 28.62
CA ALA A 5 83.56 -50.56 29.38
C ALA A 5 82.78 -49.47 30.15
N VAL A 6 81.62 -49.04 29.64
CA VAL A 6 80.77 -48.05 30.33
C VAL A 6 80.08 -48.67 31.55
N ALA A 7 79.66 -49.94 31.47
CA ALA A 7 79.13 -50.66 32.63
C ALA A 7 80.20 -50.86 33.73
N ALA A 8 81.47 -51.06 33.36
CA ALA A 8 82.57 -51.17 34.32
C ALA A 8 82.89 -49.85 35.04
N HIS A 9 82.56 -48.70 34.45
CA HIS A 9 82.78 -47.39 35.08
C HIS A 9 81.58 -46.91 35.91
N ILE A 10 80.36 -47.30 35.54
CA ILE A 10 79.14 -47.04 36.33
C ILE A 10 79.17 -47.79 37.67
N PHE A 11 79.84 -48.96 37.73
CA PHE A 11 80.01 -49.75 38.95
C PHE A 11 81.01 -49.18 39.97
N LYS A 12 81.64 -48.03 39.69
CA LYS A 12 82.50 -47.30 40.65
C LYS A 12 81.89 -45.99 41.17
N LEU A 13 80.67 -45.65 40.76
CA LEU A 13 79.96 -44.51 41.33
C LEU A 13 79.38 -44.92 42.69
N ASN A 14 79.77 -44.19 43.73
CA ASN A 14 79.26 -44.41 45.07
C ASN A 14 77.73 -44.26 45.08
N THR A 15 77.03 -45.00 45.94
CA THR A 15 75.54 -45.03 45.97
C THR A 15 74.92 -43.63 46.13
N GLN A 16 75.65 -42.68 46.71
CA GLN A 16 75.29 -41.26 46.77
C GLN A 16 75.28 -40.57 45.41
N GLU A 17 76.25 -40.79 44.53
CA GLU A 17 76.33 -40.10 43.23
C GLU A 17 75.26 -40.60 42.26
N LEU A 18 74.96 -41.91 42.29
CA LEU A 18 73.87 -42.48 41.49
C LEU A 18 72.50 -41.92 41.93
N PHE A 19 72.32 -41.69 43.24
CA PHE A 19 71.11 -41.05 43.78
C PHE A 19 70.98 -39.60 43.30
N TRP A 20 72.06 -38.81 43.31
CA TRP A 20 72.04 -37.42 42.82
C TRP A 20 71.78 -37.31 41.31
N ILE A 21 72.28 -38.24 40.51
CA ILE A 21 72.04 -38.26 39.05
C ILE A 21 70.57 -38.61 38.75
N ILE A 22 70.00 -39.59 39.44
CA ILE A 22 68.59 -39.96 39.25
C ILE A 22 67.66 -38.84 39.76
N TYR A 23 67.99 -38.23 40.91
CA TYR A 23 67.23 -37.13 41.49
C TYR A 23 67.22 -35.90 40.57
N THR A 24 68.37 -35.52 40.01
CA THR A 24 68.47 -34.37 39.07
C THR A 24 67.75 -34.63 37.75
N ALA A 25 67.81 -35.85 37.22
CA ALA A 25 67.07 -36.23 36.01
C ALA A 25 65.54 -36.20 36.21
N VAL A 26 65.03 -36.70 37.34
CA VAL A 26 63.60 -36.66 37.68
C VAL A 26 63.13 -35.22 37.94
N PHE A 27 63.95 -34.40 38.59
CA PHE A 27 63.63 -32.99 38.86
C PHE A 27 63.56 -32.15 37.58
N LEU A 28 64.48 -32.35 36.63
CA LEU A 28 64.43 -31.70 35.31
C LEU A 28 63.19 -32.11 34.50
N LEU A 29 62.80 -33.39 34.55
CA LEU A 29 61.60 -33.89 33.89
C LEU A 29 60.31 -33.30 34.48
N LEU A 30 60.26 -33.12 35.81
CA LEU A 30 59.16 -32.43 36.49
C LEU A 30 59.06 -30.95 36.12
N ILE A 31 60.19 -30.24 35.99
CA ILE A 31 60.21 -28.82 35.56
C ILE A 31 59.68 -28.69 34.13
N VAL A 32 60.08 -29.57 33.21
CA VAL A 32 59.60 -29.55 31.82
C VAL A 32 58.10 -29.87 31.75
N LEU A 33 57.61 -30.83 32.53
CA LEU A 33 56.18 -31.15 32.63
C LEU A 33 55.36 -29.99 33.21
N VAL A 34 55.84 -29.34 34.27
CA VAL A 34 55.20 -28.16 34.86
C VAL A 34 55.22 -26.98 33.90
N TYR A 35 56.31 -26.77 33.15
CA TYR A 35 56.40 -25.71 32.14
C TYR A 35 55.47 -25.97 30.95
N CYS A 36 55.36 -27.22 30.48
CA CYS A 36 54.41 -27.59 29.42
C CYS A 36 52.94 -27.49 29.88
N LEU A 37 52.64 -27.85 31.13
CA LEU A 37 51.31 -27.66 31.73
C LEU A 37 50.98 -26.18 31.92
N TYR A 38 51.94 -25.38 32.41
CA TYR A 38 51.81 -23.93 32.56
C TYR A 38 51.61 -23.22 31.21
N SER A 39 52.35 -23.63 30.16
CA SER A 39 52.20 -23.10 28.80
C SER A 39 50.82 -23.42 28.19
N LYS A 40 50.31 -24.65 28.36
CA LYS A 40 48.95 -25.03 27.90
C LYS A 40 47.84 -24.34 28.68
N VAL A 41 48.00 -24.09 29.98
CA VAL A 41 47.02 -23.38 30.82
C VAL A 41 47.05 -21.86 30.54
N LYS A 42 48.22 -21.26 30.32
CA LYS A 42 48.38 -19.83 29.96
C LYS A 42 47.72 -19.48 28.62
N ASN A 43 47.80 -20.37 27.63
CA ASN A 43 47.14 -20.16 26.33
C ASN A 43 45.61 -20.37 26.38
N LYS A 44 45.08 -21.23 27.26
CA LYS A 44 43.63 -21.47 27.40
C LYS A 44 42.93 -20.44 28.31
N TYR A 45 43.64 -19.86 29.28
CA TYR A 45 43.08 -18.88 30.23
C TYR A 45 43.03 -17.44 29.67
N HIS A 46 43.92 -17.07 28.73
CA HIS A 46 43.85 -15.78 28.02
C HIS A 46 42.83 -15.76 26.87
N GLN A 47 42.56 -16.89 26.18
CA GLN A 47 41.57 -16.94 25.08
C GLN A 47 40.09 -17.08 25.53
N GLN A 48 39.79 -17.42 26.79
CA GLN A 48 38.42 -17.77 27.23
C GLN A 48 37.71 -16.78 28.18
N LYS A 49 38.40 -15.81 28.81
CA LYS A 49 37.75 -14.85 29.74
C LYS A 49 37.31 -13.52 29.12
N GLU A 50 37.95 -13.07 28.04
CA GLU A 50 37.56 -11.80 27.39
C GLU A 50 36.42 -11.95 26.36
N VAL A 51 36.29 -13.11 25.73
CA VAL A 51 35.31 -13.32 24.65
C VAL A 51 33.88 -13.57 25.19
N ILE A 52 33.69 -14.03 26.44
CA ILE A 52 32.46 -14.75 26.78
C ILE A 52 31.49 -14.07 27.77
N SER A 53 31.87 -13.20 28.72
CA SER A 53 30.91 -12.84 29.78
C SER A 53 30.02 -11.61 29.53
N VAL A 54 30.39 -10.67 28.66
CA VAL A 54 29.55 -9.47 28.37
C VAL A 54 28.72 -9.62 27.10
N LEU A 55 29.21 -10.38 26.11
CA LEU A 55 28.35 -10.93 25.04
C LEU A 55 27.18 -11.76 25.62
N ARG A 56 27.27 -12.23 26.87
CA ARG A 56 26.25 -13.07 27.51
C ARG A 56 25.08 -12.35 28.17
N LYS A 57 25.10 -11.02 28.41
CA LYS A 57 24.02 -10.43 29.23
C LYS A 57 22.69 -10.13 28.53
N ARG A 58 22.51 -9.26 27.52
CA ARG A 58 21.15 -9.04 26.97
C ARG A 58 21.08 -8.51 25.52
N ASN A 59 20.45 -9.34 24.69
CA ASN A 59 19.74 -9.18 23.41
C ASN A 59 19.97 -7.92 22.56
N PHE A 60 20.62 -8.12 21.41
CA PHE A 60 20.47 -7.28 20.22
C PHE A 60 20.43 -8.21 19.00
N GLU A 61 19.22 -8.68 18.67
CA GLU A 61 18.97 -9.55 17.52
C GLU A 61 18.91 -8.69 16.25
N GLN A 62 19.74 -9.06 15.27
CA GLN A 62 19.70 -8.69 13.85
C GLN A 62 20.09 -7.25 13.47
N GLU A 63 21.34 -7.09 13.03
CA GLU A 63 21.78 -6.54 11.73
C GLU A 63 23.32 -6.50 11.74
N GLU A 64 23.95 -6.75 10.59
CA GLU A 64 25.37 -7.11 10.39
C GLU A 64 26.38 -6.38 11.31
N LEU A 65 26.71 -7.01 12.44
CA LEU A 65 27.83 -6.61 13.30
C LEU A 65 29.14 -7.15 12.71
N ILE A 66 29.98 -6.25 12.20
CA ILE A 66 31.38 -6.59 11.91
C ILE A 66 32.14 -6.61 13.24
N HIS A 67 32.25 -7.80 13.84
CA HIS A 67 33.01 -8.05 15.06
C HIS A 67 34.49 -8.36 14.76
N CYS A 68 35.41 -7.83 15.57
CA CYS A 68 36.75 -8.39 15.76
C CYS A 68 37.46 -7.84 17.01
N MET A 69 38.17 -8.74 17.71
CA MET A 69 38.94 -8.52 18.95
C MET A 69 40.44 -8.60 18.67
N ALA A 70 41.27 -7.77 19.33
CA ALA A 70 42.61 -8.12 19.83
C ALA A 70 43.24 -6.98 20.68
N GLU A 71 43.92 -7.34 21.78
CA GLU A 71 44.70 -6.45 22.65
C GLU A 71 46.19 -6.37 22.27
N LEU A 72 46.79 -5.17 22.37
CA LEU A 72 47.98 -4.85 23.18
C LEU A 72 48.35 -3.36 23.05
N GLY A 73 48.35 -2.62 24.16
CA GLY A 73 48.98 -1.30 24.28
C GLY A 73 48.13 -0.09 23.84
N ASN A 74 47.74 0.70 24.84
CA ASN A 74 47.12 2.04 24.86
C ASN A 74 45.87 2.41 24.04
N ILE A 75 45.55 1.84 22.88
CA ILE A 75 44.21 1.96 22.26
C ILE A 75 43.94 0.68 21.45
N SER A 76 42.75 0.07 21.59
CA SER A 76 42.33 -1.08 20.77
C SER A 76 41.23 -0.64 19.79
N TYR A 77 41.41 -1.02 18.52
CA TYR A 77 41.08 -0.29 17.29
C TYR A 77 39.65 -0.41 16.74
N PHE A 78 39.38 0.51 15.78
CA PHE A 78 38.30 0.57 14.79
C PHE A 78 38.21 -0.66 13.86
N ILE A 79 37.00 -1.02 13.44
CA ILE A 79 36.75 -1.84 12.25
C ILE A 79 36.09 -0.99 11.15
N SER A 80 36.89 -0.56 10.18
CA SER A 80 36.45 -0.41 8.78
C SER A 80 37.65 -0.65 7.86
N ASN A 81 37.40 -1.24 6.69
CA ASN A 81 38.39 -1.75 5.71
C ASN A 81 39.36 -0.71 5.09
N ALA A 82 39.55 0.46 5.72
CA ALA A 82 40.30 1.59 5.16
C ALA A 82 41.64 1.89 5.84
N ALA A 83 42.01 1.25 6.95
CA ALA A 83 43.23 1.57 7.68
C ALA A 83 44.11 0.32 7.88
N LYS A 84 44.83 -0.08 6.84
CA LYS A 84 46.09 -0.81 7.01
C LYS A 84 47.19 0.24 7.08
N GLU A 85 48.06 0.07 8.08
CA GLU A 85 49.24 0.90 8.39
C GLU A 85 48.91 2.15 9.21
N HIS A 86 49.31 2.19 10.50
CA HIS A 86 50.07 3.26 11.16
C HIS A 86 49.93 3.19 12.70
N SER A 87 51.08 3.22 13.39
CA SER A 87 51.22 3.36 14.85
C SER A 87 51.32 4.84 15.25
N ALA A 88 50.29 5.41 15.91
CA ALA A 88 50.34 6.60 16.77
C ALA A 88 48.92 6.99 17.27
N ASP A 89 48.70 6.90 18.58
CA ASP A 89 47.42 6.96 19.31
C ASP A 89 46.59 8.28 19.23
N THR A 90 47.03 9.31 18.51
CA THR A 90 46.26 10.56 18.29
C THR A 90 45.78 10.72 16.85
N LYS A 91 46.53 10.17 15.88
CA LYS A 91 46.28 10.42 14.45
C LYS A 91 45.00 9.77 13.92
N ILE A 92 44.54 8.67 14.54
CA ILE A 92 43.39 7.90 14.05
C ILE A 92 42.06 8.57 14.45
N THR A 93 41.98 9.09 15.67
CA THR A 93 40.81 9.86 16.13
C THR A 93 40.71 11.17 15.35
N ASP A 94 41.82 11.85 15.13
CA ASP A 94 41.87 13.06 14.32
C ASP A 94 41.48 12.76 12.86
N ALA A 95 41.94 11.65 12.27
CA ALA A 95 41.53 11.24 10.93
C ALA A 95 40.04 10.86 10.85
N TYR A 96 39.50 10.23 11.90
CA TYR A 96 38.09 9.88 11.97
C TYR A 96 37.19 11.13 12.09
N ILE A 97 37.56 12.05 12.99
CA ILE A 97 36.88 13.34 13.16
C ILE A 97 37.00 14.17 11.88
N THR A 98 38.17 14.23 11.24
CA THR A 98 38.38 15.01 10.00
C THR A 98 37.46 14.54 8.85
N ASN A 99 37.09 13.26 8.84
CA ASN A 99 36.16 12.72 7.85
C ASN A 99 34.69 12.95 8.20
N MET A 100 34.35 13.44 9.39
CA MET A 100 32.98 13.83 9.74
C MET A 100 32.58 15.16 9.08
N LEU A 101 31.27 15.39 8.91
CA LEU A 101 30.77 16.72 8.57
C LEU A 101 31.19 17.76 9.63
N PRO A 102 31.50 19.02 9.27
CA PRO A 102 31.98 20.04 10.22
C PRO A 102 31.07 20.25 11.44
N ALA A 103 29.74 20.20 11.25
CA ALA A 103 28.79 20.31 12.36
C ALA A 103 28.85 19.10 13.32
N ASP A 104 29.17 17.91 12.79
CA ASP A 104 29.31 16.67 13.55
C ASP A 104 30.67 16.60 14.27
N GLN A 105 31.71 17.23 13.72
CA GLN A 105 33.05 17.29 14.32
C GLN A 105 33.03 17.94 15.70
N SER A 106 32.47 19.15 15.81
CA SER A 106 32.43 19.90 17.08
C SER A 106 31.68 19.12 18.16
N ARG A 107 30.54 18.51 17.80
CA ARG A 107 29.72 17.72 18.72
C ARG A 107 30.43 16.44 19.16
N PHE A 108 31.11 15.75 18.25
CA PHE A 108 31.89 14.57 18.60
C PHE A 108 33.06 14.94 19.52
N GLN A 109 33.80 16.00 19.19
CA GLN A 109 34.93 16.47 19.99
C GLN A 109 34.52 16.84 21.42
N GLU A 110 33.42 17.59 21.59
CA GLU A 110 32.92 17.96 22.91
C GLU A 110 32.61 16.72 23.77
N ASN A 111 31.81 15.78 23.23
CA ASN A 111 31.46 14.54 23.93
C ASN A 111 32.69 13.66 24.22
N TYR A 112 33.64 13.61 23.28
CA TYR A 112 34.88 12.86 23.43
C TYR A 112 35.78 13.45 24.52
N GLN A 113 35.90 14.78 24.61
CA GLN A 113 36.63 15.45 25.69
C GLN A 113 35.98 15.22 27.05
N MET A 114 34.65 15.24 27.12
CA MET A 114 33.92 14.90 28.35
C MET A 114 34.16 13.43 28.77
N LEU A 115 34.28 12.51 27.81
CA LEU A 115 34.61 11.11 28.05
C LEU A 115 36.05 10.94 28.58
N LEU A 116 37.02 11.66 27.99
CA LEU A 116 38.43 11.64 28.40
C LEU A 116 38.66 12.23 29.79
N THR A 117 38.06 13.40 30.06
CA THR A 117 38.14 14.07 31.36
C THR A 117 37.35 13.35 32.45
N GLY A 118 36.60 12.31 32.06
CA GLY A 118 35.83 11.48 32.97
C GLY A 118 34.55 12.12 33.49
N LYS A 119 34.09 13.18 32.84
CA LYS A 119 32.76 13.75 33.03
C LYS A 119 31.66 12.86 32.45
N LEU A 120 32.00 12.02 31.48
CA LEU A 120 31.13 10.99 30.90
C LEU A 120 31.80 9.62 30.98
N ASP A 121 30.99 8.58 31.23
CA ASP A 121 31.43 7.19 31.18
C ASP A 121 31.09 6.52 29.83
N LYS A 122 30.10 7.05 29.11
CA LYS A 122 29.69 6.61 27.77
C LYS A 122 28.93 7.72 27.04
N PHE A 123 28.95 7.70 25.72
CA PHE A 123 28.01 8.46 24.90
C PHE A 123 27.70 7.73 23.59
N SER A 124 26.57 8.09 22.98
CA SER A 124 26.22 7.66 21.63
C SER A 124 25.77 8.83 20.80
N GLY A 125 26.09 8.82 19.50
CA GLY A 125 25.65 9.86 18.58
C GLY A 125 25.55 9.34 17.15
N ASN A 126 24.71 10.02 16.35
CA ASN A 126 24.59 9.73 14.92
C ASN A 126 25.37 10.80 14.15
N TYR A 127 26.42 10.40 13.44
CA TYR A 127 27.35 11.28 12.75
C TYR A 127 27.41 10.94 11.27
N THR A 128 27.70 11.94 10.44
CA THR A 128 27.85 11.76 8.99
C THR A 128 29.33 11.75 8.64
N ILE A 129 29.79 10.67 8.01
CA ILE A 129 31.20 10.41 7.74
C ILE A 129 31.44 10.23 6.25
N LYS A 130 32.45 10.92 5.72
CA LYS A 130 32.91 10.80 4.34
C LYS A 130 33.81 9.59 4.19
N GLN A 131 33.42 8.65 3.34
CA GLN A 131 34.21 7.47 2.96
C GLN A 131 34.32 7.38 1.44
N ARG A 132 35.55 7.37 0.89
CA ARG A 132 35.86 7.11 -0.53
C ARG A 132 34.87 7.77 -1.52
N ASN A 133 34.60 9.07 -1.33
CA ASN A 133 33.67 9.94 -2.09
C ASN A 133 32.16 9.84 -1.80
N GLN A 134 31.72 9.11 -0.78
CA GLN A 134 30.32 9.10 -0.34
C GLN A 134 30.19 9.50 1.13
N TYR A 135 29.05 10.09 1.49
CA TYR A 135 28.70 10.34 2.89
C TYR A 135 27.84 9.20 3.40
N LYS A 136 28.20 8.66 4.56
CA LYS A 136 27.46 7.62 5.26
C LYS A 136 27.03 8.09 6.63
N ARG A 137 25.87 7.62 7.08
CA ARG A 137 25.32 7.87 8.41
C ARG A 137 25.77 6.76 9.34
N HIS A 138 26.49 7.12 10.38
CA HIS A 138 27.03 6.21 11.35
C HIS A 138 26.38 6.46 12.72
N ARG A 139 26.09 5.40 13.45
CA ARG A 139 25.79 5.46 14.88
C ARG A 139 27.01 4.99 15.64
N ASP A 140 27.59 5.92 16.38
CA ASP A 140 28.77 5.67 17.20
C ASP A 140 28.35 5.49 18.65
N LEU A 141 28.90 4.47 19.30
CA LEU A 141 28.75 4.20 20.72
C LEU A 141 30.14 4.14 21.36
N LEU A 142 30.44 5.09 22.24
CA LEU A 142 31.68 5.13 22.98
C LEU A 142 31.46 4.82 24.45
N LYS A 143 32.36 4.04 25.05
CA LYS A 143 32.35 3.74 26.48
C LYS A 143 33.76 3.75 27.05
N ALA A 144 33.97 4.47 28.14
CA ALA A 144 35.19 4.41 28.93
C ALA A 144 35.15 3.21 29.89
N ILE A 145 36.29 2.54 30.04
CA ILE A 145 36.53 1.42 30.94
C ILE A 145 37.81 1.73 31.71
N THR A 146 37.69 1.81 33.04
CA THR A 146 38.83 1.95 33.95
C THR A 146 39.33 0.56 34.33
N LEU A 147 40.64 0.32 34.21
CA LEU A 147 41.24 -0.96 34.57
C LEU A 147 41.63 -0.99 36.06
N PRO A 148 41.43 -2.13 36.78
CA PRO A 148 41.64 -2.20 38.23
C PRO A 148 43.06 -1.90 38.72
N ASP A 149 44.08 -2.10 37.88
CA ASP A 149 45.50 -2.05 38.28
C ASP A 149 46.29 -0.92 37.58
N SER A 150 45.60 0.02 36.92
CA SER A 150 46.28 1.08 36.17
C SER A 150 45.49 2.39 36.22
N ASN A 151 46.19 3.52 36.31
CA ASN A 151 45.56 4.85 36.35
C ASN A 151 45.07 5.30 34.95
N TYR A 152 44.84 4.35 34.05
CA TYR A 152 44.51 4.57 32.64
C TYR A 152 43.05 4.21 32.36
N ARG A 153 42.36 5.07 31.61
CA ARG A 153 41.02 4.82 31.07
C ARG A 153 41.17 4.31 29.62
N LYS A 154 40.64 3.13 29.32
CA LYS A 154 40.48 2.64 27.94
C LYS A 154 39.13 3.14 27.40
N ILE A 155 39.07 3.57 26.14
CA ILE A 155 37.82 3.92 25.47
C ILE A 155 37.54 2.88 24.39
N ILE A 156 36.35 2.31 24.40
CA ILE A 156 35.82 1.43 23.34
C ILE A 156 34.90 2.28 22.46
N LEU A 157 35.08 2.21 21.15
CA LEU A 157 34.18 2.77 20.15
C LEU A 157 33.60 1.65 19.29
N ALA A 158 32.27 1.59 19.20
CA ALA A 158 31.56 0.81 18.21
C ALA A 158 30.92 1.74 17.18
N VAL A 159 31.17 1.49 15.90
CA VAL A 159 30.64 2.27 14.78
C VAL A 159 29.72 1.38 13.97
N MET A 160 28.47 1.79 13.81
CA MET A 160 27.48 1.08 12.99
C MET A 160 27.11 1.95 11.80
N ASP A 161 27.25 1.43 10.58
CA ASP A 161 26.67 2.08 9.40
C ASP A 161 25.15 1.92 9.44
N VAL A 162 24.44 3.02 9.63
CA VAL A 162 22.98 3.08 9.70
C VAL A 162 22.37 3.74 8.46
N SER A 163 23.17 3.97 7.41
CA SER A 163 22.71 4.66 6.19
C SER A 163 21.49 3.96 5.57
N ASN A 164 21.58 2.64 5.38
CA ASN A 164 20.49 1.86 4.79
C ASN A 164 19.27 1.79 5.71
N LEU A 165 19.48 1.71 7.02
CA LEU A 165 18.41 1.65 8.01
C LEU A 165 17.66 2.99 8.12
N GLU A 166 18.38 4.10 8.21
CA GLU A 166 17.77 5.45 8.21
C GLU A 166 17.04 5.71 6.89
N ALA A 167 17.64 5.34 5.75
CA ALA A 167 17.00 5.47 4.44
C ALA A 167 15.71 4.63 4.34
N SER A 168 15.74 3.36 4.76
CA SER A 168 14.56 2.49 4.75
C SER A 168 13.47 2.99 5.68
N ASN A 169 13.81 3.45 6.89
CA ASN A 169 12.86 4.04 7.82
C ASN A 169 12.23 5.32 7.26
N THR A 170 13.05 6.18 6.64
CA THR A 170 12.56 7.41 5.99
C THR A 170 11.62 7.07 4.85
N GLN A 171 11.99 6.11 3.99
CA GLN A 171 11.15 5.65 2.90
C GLN A 171 9.83 5.05 3.40
N LEU A 172 9.84 4.30 4.51
CA LEU A 172 8.62 3.77 5.13
C LEU A 172 7.73 4.88 5.67
N LEU A 173 8.31 5.89 6.34
CA LEU A 173 7.59 7.06 6.84
C LEU A 173 6.98 7.86 5.67
N ASP A 174 7.76 8.17 4.65
CA ASP A 174 7.32 8.90 3.46
C ASP A 174 6.21 8.15 2.72
N THR A 175 6.38 6.83 2.56
CA THR A 175 5.34 5.97 1.96
C THR A 175 4.07 5.98 2.80
N GLY A 176 4.20 5.89 4.13
CA GLY A 176 3.07 5.96 5.06
C GLY A 176 2.32 7.29 4.97
N LEU A 177 3.05 8.41 4.93
CA LEU A 177 2.49 9.75 4.77
C LEU A 177 1.81 9.92 3.41
N LEU A 178 2.42 9.43 2.34
CA LEU A 178 1.84 9.47 0.99
C LEU A 178 0.55 8.66 0.92
N VAL A 179 0.54 7.43 1.43
CA VAL A 179 -0.66 6.57 1.45
C VAL A 179 -1.77 7.22 2.28
N GLN A 180 -1.43 7.82 3.42
CA GLN A 180 -2.39 8.55 4.24
C GLN A 180 -2.97 9.75 3.50
N ALA A 181 -2.11 10.55 2.86
CA ALA A 181 -2.52 11.71 2.09
C ALA A 181 -3.44 11.32 0.92
N ILE A 182 -3.11 10.26 0.18
CA ILE A 182 -3.97 9.74 -0.88
C ILE A 182 -5.32 9.29 -0.30
N PHE A 183 -5.30 8.49 0.76
CA PHE A 183 -6.51 7.98 1.40
C PHE A 183 -7.46 9.11 1.84
N ASP A 184 -6.92 10.17 2.44
CA ASP A 184 -7.69 11.30 2.96
C ASP A 184 -8.14 12.31 1.89
N ASN A 185 -7.48 12.37 0.74
CA ASN A 185 -7.79 13.36 -0.32
C ASN A 185 -8.47 12.75 -1.56
N LEU A 186 -8.65 11.42 -1.63
CA LEU A 186 -9.35 10.79 -2.74
C LEU A 186 -10.83 11.22 -2.78
N PRO A 187 -11.37 11.55 -3.97
CA PRO A 187 -12.79 11.83 -4.13
C PRO A 187 -13.58 10.52 -3.93
N GLY A 188 -14.29 10.42 -2.82
CA GLY A 188 -15.11 9.27 -2.46
C GLY A 188 -14.97 8.89 -1.00
N SER A 189 -16.05 8.36 -0.44
CA SER A 189 -16.12 7.91 0.94
C SER A 189 -15.51 6.51 1.06
N ILE A 190 -14.27 6.41 1.55
CA ILE A 190 -13.54 5.14 1.65
C ILE A 190 -13.62 4.61 3.08
N PHE A 191 -13.91 3.32 3.21
CA PHE A 191 -13.95 2.63 4.50
C PHE A 191 -13.34 1.22 4.42
N MET A 192 -12.86 0.76 5.57
CA MET A 192 -12.38 -0.61 5.77
C MET A 192 -13.06 -1.19 7.00
N LYS A 193 -13.73 -2.34 6.86
CA LYS A 193 -14.33 -3.10 7.97
C LYS A 193 -13.55 -4.37 8.26
N LYS A 194 -13.49 -4.77 9.53
CA LYS A 194 -12.87 -6.03 9.96
C LYS A 194 -13.95 -7.11 10.06
N THR A 195 -13.83 -8.14 9.23
CA THR A 195 -14.82 -9.25 9.17
C THR A 195 -14.91 -10.01 10.48
N SER A 196 -13.77 -10.24 11.15
CA SER A 196 -13.69 -10.99 12.41
C SER A 196 -14.19 -10.23 13.65
N SER A 197 -14.62 -8.97 13.50
CA SER A 197 -15.00 -8.08 14.61
C SER A 197 -16.41 -7.54 14.41
N ASP A 198 -17.34 -8.43 14.06
CA ASP A 198 -18.74 -8.08 13.72
C ASP A 198 -18.85 -6.93 12.70
N PHE A 199 -17.99 -6.96 11.68
CA PHE A 199 -17.95 -5.93 10.63
C PHE A 199 -17.65 -4.52 11.14
N ALA A 200 -16.98 -4.39 12.28
CA ALA A 200 -16.60 -3.10 12.82
C ALA A 200 -15.71 -2.31 11.85
N TYR A 201 -15.97 -1.02 11.74
CA TYR A 201 -15.18 -0.08 10.94
C TYR A 201 -13.78 0.05 11.54
N LEU A 202 -12.76 -0.38 10.82
CA LEU A 202 -11.36 -0.28 11.24
C LEU A 202 -10.77 1.08 10.85
N ARG A 203 -11.09 1.57 9.65
CA ARG A 203 -10.61 2.85 9.12
C ARG A 203 -11.64 3.47 8.17
N CYS A 204 -11.64 4.79 8.09
CA CYS A 204 -12.37 5.55 7.09
C CYS A 204 -11.60 6.82 6.73
N ASN A 205 -11.78 7.34 5.52
CA ASN A 205 -11.16 8.61 5.13
C ASN A 205 -12.00 9.82 5.57
N SER A 206 -11.40 11.01 5.44
CA SER A 206 -12.04 12.30 5.75
C SER A 206 -13.39 12.51 5.03
N THR A 207 -13.52 12.00 3.81
CA THR A 207 -14.75 12.11 3.01
C THR A 207 -15.87 11.26 3.60
N PHE A 208 -15.57 10.04 4.05
CA PHE A 208 -16.55 9.18 4.71
C PHE A 208 -17.00 9.75 6.06
N SER A 209 -16.06 10.28 6.87
CA SER A 209 -16.42 10.93 8.14
C SER A 209 -17.29 12.17 7.92
N SER A 210 -16.97 12.96 6.89
CA SER A 210 -17.77 14.13 6.51
C SER A 210 -19.17 13.75 6.02
N LEU A 211 -19.29 12.68 5.23
CA LEU A 211 -20.57 12.15 4.76
C LEU A 211 -21.50 11.76 5.91
N LEU A 212 -20.96 11.20 7.00
CA LEU A 212 -21.77 10.84 8.17
C LEU A 212 -21.92 11.99 9.18
N ASN A 213 -21.27 13.13 8.94
CA ASN A 213 -21.14 14.24 9.88
C ASN A 213 -20.67 13.78 11.27
N LYS A 214 -19.64 12.93 11.30
CA LYS A 214 -19.05 12.34 12.51
C LYS A 214 -17.54 12.44 12.45
N LYS A 215 -16.87 12.53 13.60
CA LYS A 215 -15.41 12.45 13.64
C LYS A 215 -14.94 11.00 13.45
N PRO A 216 -13.72 10.76 12.94
CA PRO A 216 -13.19 9.40 12.77
C PRO A 216 -13.26 8.55 14.04
N GLU A 217 -13.03 9.14 15.21
CA GLU A 217 -13.07 8.43 16.51
C GLU A 217 -14.48 7.94 16.89
N GLU A 218 -15.51 8.54 16.32
CA GLU A 218 -16.91 8.15 16.52
C GLU A 218 -17.36 7.06 15.52
N ILE A 219 -16.52 6.74 14.53
CA ILE A 219 -16.79 5.74 13.49
C ILE A 219 -15.95 4.49 13.71
N VAL A 220 -14.67 4.65 14.07
CA VAL A 220 -13.77 3.52 14.28
C VAL A 220 -14.27 2.65 15.43
N ASN A 221 -14.20 1.33 15.25
CA ASN A 221 -14.74 0.28 16.11
C ASN A 221 -16.27 0.26 16.27
N LYS A 222 -17.01 1.05 15.48
CA LYS A 222 -18.47 0.98 15.42
C LYS A 222 -18.94 0.00 14.36
N THR A 223 -20.16 -0.49 14.49
CA THR A 223 -20.84 -1.33 13.50
C THR A 223 -21.87 -0.52 12.70
N ASP A 224 -22.38 -1.08 11.59
CA ASP A 224 -23.45 -0.44 10.82
C ASP A 224 -24.68 -0.10 11.68
N PHE A 225 -25.00 -0.95 12.66
CA PHE A 225 -26.16 -0.76 13.56
C PHE A 225 -25.99 0.40 14.54
N GLU A 226 -24.76 0.85 14.78
CA GLU A 226 -24.47 2.03 15.62
C GLU A 226 -24.38 3.31 14.79
N LEU A 227 -24.16 3.21 13.47
CA LEU A 227 -23.94 4.35 12.59
C LEU A 227 -25.16 4.72 11.74
N PHE A 228 -26.01 3.75 11.42
CA PHE A 228 -27.16 3.90 10.53
C PHE A 228 -28.45 3.43 11.18
N ASP A 229 -29.58 3.79 10.58
CA ASP A 229 -30.86 3.23 10.97
C ASP A 229 -30.87 1.69 10.80
N ARG A 230 -31.72 1.02 11.58
CA ARG A 230 -31.74 -0.45 11.64
C ARG A 230 -32.09 -1.08 10.30
N GLN A 231 -32.92 -0.45 9.48
CA GLN A 231 -33.33 -1.00 8.19
C GLN A 231 -32.18 -0.97 7.18
N LEU A 232 -31.45 0.15 7.13
CA LEU A 232 -30.26 0.30 6.31
C LEU A 232 -29.13 -0.61 6.79
N ALA A 233 -28.82 -0.61 8.10
CA ALA A 233 -27.79 -1.46 8.69
C ALA A 233 -28.02 -2.95 8.39
N THR A 234 -29.26 -3.43 8.47
CA THR A 234 -29.62 -4.82 8.13
C THR A 234 -29.33 -5.15 6.67
N ARG A 235 -29.66 -4.24 5.75
CA ARG A 235 -29.39 -4.44 4.31
C ARG A 235 -27.89 -4.41 4.01
N ILE A 236 -27.14 -3.48 4.61
CA ILE A 236 -25.68 -3.42 4.48
C ILE A 236 -25.07 -4.73 4.99
N ARG A 237 -25.50 -5.21 6.16
CA ARG A 237 -25.01 -6.46 6.73
C ARG A 237 -25.28 -7.66 5.83
N ALA A 238 -26.44 -7.74 5.18
CA ALA A 238 -26.74 -8.81 4.23
C ALA A 238 -25.79 -8.80 3.03
N VAL A 239 -25.48 -7.62 2.48
CA VAL A 239 -24.50 -7.46 1.40
C VAL A 239 -23.10 -7.84 1.87
N ASP A 240 -22.67 -7.40 3.05
CA ASP A 240 -21.36 -7.70 3.61
C ASP A 240 -21.17 -9.21 3.88
N MET A 241 -22.23 -9.89 4.35
CA MET A 241 -22.23 -11.35 4.53
C MET A 241 -22.12 -12.09 3.19
N GLU A 242 -22.84 -11.63 2.17
CA GLU A 242 -22.75 -12.21 0.83
C GLU A 242 -21.37 -12.01 0.22
N LEU A 243 -20.76 -10.84 0.43
CA LEU A 243 -19.40 -10.53 -0.03
C LEU A 243 -18.35 -11.48 0.57
N ILE A 244 -18.49 -11.84 1.84
CA ILE A 244 -17.63 -12.85 2.49
C ILE A 244 -17.89 -14.24 1.91
N ARG A 245 -19.13 -14.56 1.54
CA ARG A 245 -19.49 -15.87 1.00
C ARG A 245 -18.98 -16.08 -0.42
N THR A 246 -19.05 -15.05 -1.27
CA THR A 246 -18.73 -15.16 -2.70
C THR A 246 -17.33 -14.67 -3.07
N HIS A 247 -16.72 -13.81 -2.23
CA HIS A 247 -15.50 -13.06 -2.54
C HIS A 247 -15.57 -12.29 -3.87
N THR A 248 -16.78 -11.94 -4.34
CA THR A 248 -17.00 -11.12 -5.54
C THR A 248 -17.05 -9.64 -5.21
N ILE A 249 -17.06 -8.79 -6.25
CA ILE A 249 -17.31 -7.36 -6.11
C ILE A 249 -18.81 -7.15 -5.85
N ALA A 250 -19.15 -6.34 -4.86
CA ALA A 250 -20.50 -5.82 -4.69
C ALA A 250 -20.58 -4.37 -5.18
N ASP A 251 -21.66 -4.03 -5.87
CA ASP A 251 -21.94 -2.69 -6.40
C ASP A 251 -23.39 -2.35 -6.13
N ASN A 252 -23.62 -1.53 -5.11
CA ASN A 252 -24.94 -1.24 -4.58
C ASN A 252 -25.19 0.27 -4.50
N ARG A 253 -26.45 0.66 -4.61
CA ARG A 253 -26.88 2.04 -4.35
C ARG A 253 -27.59 2.10 -3.03
N TRP A 254 -27.17 3.03 -2.19
CA TRP A 254 -27.72 3.27 -0.88
C TRP A 254 -28.35 4.64 -0.84
N PHE A 255 -29.55 4.69 -0.24
CA PHE A 255 -30.30 5.91 -0.02
C PHE A 255 -30.49 6.03 1.49
N PHE A 256 -30.00 7.12 2.07
CA PHE A 256 -30.09 7.35 3.50
C PHE A 256 -30.13 8.84 3.81
N THR A 257 -30.65 9.15 4.98
CA THR A 257 -30.71 10.52 5.48
C THR A 257 -29.66 10.67 6.56
N THR A 258 -28.80 11.67 6.44
CA THR A 258 -27.79 12.00 7.45
C THR A 258 -28.44 12.70 8.65
N PRO A 259 -27.76 12.76 9.82
CA PRO A 259 -28.34 13.36 11.04
C PRO A 259 -28.77 14.83 10.92
N ASP A 260 -28.23 15.55 9.96
CA ASP A 260 -28.59 16.94 9.60
C ASP A 260 -29.85 17.03 8.70
N GLY A 261 -30.45 15.89 8.34
CA GLY A 261 -31.68 15.81 7.56
C GLY A 261 -31.49 15.76 6.04
N ASN A 262 -30.24 15.74 5.56
CA ASN A 262 -29.96 15.70 4.13
C ASN A 262 -30.13 14.29 3.57
N GLU A 263 -30.82 14.16 2.43
CA GLU A 263 -30.91 12.89 1.70
C GLU A 263 -29.65 12.68 0.85
N HIS A 264 -29.04 11.50 0.99
CA HIS A 264 -27.88 11.09 0.23
C HIS A 264 -28.17 9.82 -0.57
N ALA A 265 -27.84 9.87 -1.85
CA ALA A 265 -27.74 8.74 -2.75
C ALA A 265 -26.26 8.44 -3.00
N VAL A 266 -25.81 7.26 -2.61
CA VAL A 266 -24.40 6.85 -2.69
C VAL A 266 -24.29 5.51 -3.40
N ARG A 267 -23.47 5.42 -4.45
CA ARG A 267 -23.07 4.14 -5.05
C ARG A 267 -21.85 3.62 -4.32
N VAL A 268 -21.97 2.48 -3.64
CA VAL A 268 -20.88 1.83 -2.91
C VAL A 268 -20.40 0.60 -3.66
N ILE A 269 -19.11 0.58 -3.97
CA ILE A 269 -18.41 -0.57 -4.50
C ILE A 269 -17.56 -1.15 -3.37
N SER A 270 -17.74 -2.44 -3.06
CA SER A 270 -16.98 -3.12 -2.01
C SER A 270 -16.40 -4.46 -2.47
N ARG A 271 -15.29 -4.85 -1.84
CA ARG A 271 -14.60 -6.13 -2.09
C ARG A 271 -13.89 -6.64 -0.83
N ILE A 272 -13.61 -7.95 -0.80
CA ILE A 272 -12.76 -8.54 0.23
C ILE A 272 -11.29 -8.25 -0.07
N PHE A 273 -10.56 -7.79 0.94
CA PHE A 273 -9.12 -7.67 0.97
C PHE A 273 -8.56 -8.65 2.01
N LYS A 274 -7.66 -9.55 1.60
CA LYS A 274 -6.98 -10.48 2.50
C LYS A 274 -5.56 -9.99 2.74
N ARG A 275 -5.18 -9.95 4.02
CA ARG A 275 -3.80 -9.65 4.43
C ARG A 275 -2.96 -10.93 4.44
N SER A 276 -1.64 -10.79 4.43
CA SER A 276 -0.68 -11.89 4.48
C SER A 276 -0.81 -12.79 5.72
N ASP A 277 -1.35 -12.26 6.82
CA ASP A 277 -1.65 -13.01 8.05
C ASP A 277 -2.96 -13.80 7.99
N GLY A 278 -3.66 -13.78 6.85
CA GLY A 278 -4.95 -14.45 6.65
C GLY A 278 -6.17 -13.64 7.09
N SER A 279 -5.99 -12.47 7.69
CA SER A 279 -7.11 -11.61 8.11
C SER A 279 -7.85 -11.06 6.89
N GLU A 280 -9.18 -11.15 6.91
CA GLU A 280 -10.04 -10.61 5.85
C GLU A 280 -10.70 -9.29 6.27
N TYR A 281 -10.74 -8.35 5.35
CA TYR A 281 -11.32 -7.02 5.51
C TYR A 281 -12.27 -6.73 4.36
N ILE A 282 -13.33 -5.97 4.61
CA ILE A 282 -14.14 -5.39 3.53
C ILE A 282 -13.60 -4.00 3.25
N LEU A 283 -13.14 -3.77 2.02
CA LEU A 283 -12.78 -2.45 1.54
C LEU A 283 -13.92 -1.92 0.67
N GLY A 284 -14.45 -0.75 1.01
CA GLY A 284 -15.53 -0.12 0.28
C GLY A 284 -15.23 1.34 -0.08
N MET A 285 -15.75 1.76 -1.22
CA MET A 285 -15.71 3.14 -1.70
C MET A 285 -17.12 3.55 -2.11
N GLY A 286 -17.64 4.61 -1.48
CA GLY A 286 -18.92 5.22 -1.80
C GLY A 286 -18.73 6.51 -2.60
N LEU A 287 -19.37 6.59 -3.76
CA LEU A 287 -19.44 7.78 -4.60
C LEU A 287 -20.80 8.45 -4.42
N ASP A 288 -20.81 9.75 -4.14
CA ASP A 288 -22.04 10.54 -4.11
C ASP A 288 -22.61 10.64 -5.54
N ILE A 289 -23.87 10.20 -5.69
CA ILE A 289 -24.62 10.22 -6.94
C ILE A 289 -25.86 11.12 -6.87
N ASN A 290 -25.98 11.98 -5.85
CA ASN A 290 -27.09 12.91 -5.65
C ASN A 290 -27.38 13.75 -6.89
N LYS A 291 -26.34 14.37 -7.45
CA LYS A 291 -26.47 15.19 -8.66
C LYS A 291 -26.97 14.35 -9.84
N GLN A 292 -26.47 13.13 -9.97
CA GLN A 292 -26.81 12.24 -11.07
C GLN A 292 -28.26 11.75 -10.95
N GLU A 293 -28.71 11.39 -9.75
CA GLU A 293 -30.09 11.01 -9.46
C GLU A 293 -31.05 12.19 -9.62
N SER A 294 -30.66 13.40 -9.20
CA SER A 294 -31.46 14.63 -9.40
C SER A 294 -31.67 14.93 -10.89
N ILE A 295 -30.60 14.86 -11.70
CA ILE A 295 -30.68 15.05 -13.15
C ILE A 295 -31.54 13.96 -13.79
N ALA A 296 -31.32 12.68 -13.45
CA ALA A 296 -32.10 11.57 -13.97
C ALA A 296 -33.59 11.70 -13.61
N SER A 297 -33.91 12.11 -12.37
CA SER A 297 -35.28 12.36 -11.92
C SER A 297 -35.93 13.52 -12.67
N LYS A 298 -35.22 14.64 -12.87
CA LYS A 298 -35.71 15.78 -13.67
C LYS A 298 -35.98 15.37 -15.11
N LEU A 299 -35.08 14.61 -15.73
CA LEU A 299 -35.28 14.08 -17.09
C LEU A 299 -36.48 13.14 -17.18
N ARG A 300 -36.65 12.23 -16.21
CA ARG A 300 -37.82 11.34 -16.16
C ARG A 300 -39.13 12.12 -16.03
N LYS A 301 -39.19 13.13 -15.15
CA LYS A 301 -40.37 14.00 -15.01
C LYS A 301 -40.68 14.75 -16.31
N ARG A 302 -39.67 15.40 -16.89
CA ARG A 302 -39.79 16.12 -18.17
C ARG A 302 -40.29 15.21 -19.29
N ASN A 303 -39.71 14.01 -19.42
CA ASN A 303 -40.14 13.03 -20.43
C ASN A 303 -41.58 12.55 -20.21
N LYS A 304 -42.00 12.39 -18.95
CA LYS A 304 -43.39 12.04 -18.63
C LYS A 304 -44.36 13.16 -19.01
N GLU A 305 -44.03 14.42 -18.68
CA GLU A 305 -44.82 15.60 -19.06
C GLU A 305 -44.94 15.73 -20.57
N LEU A 306 -43.83 15.62 -21.31
CA LEU A 306 -43.84 15.67 -22.78
C LEU A 306 -44.70 14.56 -23.39
N ARG A 307 -44.63 13.34 -22.85
CA ARG A 307 -45.49 12.23 -23.29
C ARG A 307 -46.97 12.52 -23.06
N LEU A 308 -47.32 13.13 -21.92
CA LEU A 308 -48.71 13.52 -21.63
C LEU A 308 -49.21 14.58 -22.63
N LEU A 309 -48.41 15.62 -22.91
CA LEU A 309 -48.76 16.66 -23.89
C LEU A 309 -48.92 16.09 -25.31
N LEU A 310 -48.02 15.18 -25.72
CA LEU A 310 -48.14 14.50 -27.01
C LEU A 310 -49.38 13.60 -27.09
N SER A 311 -49.79 12.98 -25.98
CA SER A 311 -50.99 12.12 -25.96
C SER A 311 -52.30 12.90 -26.12
N GLN A 312 -52.30 14.21 -25.81
CA GLN A 312 -53.45 15.12 -25.96
C GLN A 312 -53.57 15.73 -27.36
N GLN A 313 -52.57 15.54 -28.23
CA GLN A 313 -52.63 16.05 -29.60
C GLN A 313 -53.55 15.17 -30.45
N ASP A 314 -54.57 15.78 -31.06
CA ASP A 314 -55.49 15.09 -31.96
C ASP A 314 -54.84 14.67 -33.30
N LYS A 315 -53.68 15.22 -33.64
CA LYS A 315 -52.98 14.89 -34.88
C LYS A 315 -52.28 13.52 -34.76
N PRO A 316 -52.49 12.58 -35.69
CA PRO A 316 -51.75 11.32 -35.73
C PRO A 316 -50.30 11.59 -36.16
N VAL A 317 -49.38 11.58 -35.20
CA VAL A 317 -47.95 11.83 -35.40
C VAL A 317 -47.11 10.77 -34.69
N MET A 318 -46.04 10.31 -35.34
CA MET A 318 -45.03 9.41 -34.79
C MET A 318 -43.64 9.98 -35.01
N LEU A 319 -42.79 9.90 -33.99
CA LEU A 319 -41.39 10.30 -34.07
C LEU A 319 -40.49 9.06 -34.18
N LEU A 320 -39.56 9.10 -35.11
CA LEU A 320 -38.55 8.05 -35.34
C LEU A 320 -37.15 8.62 -35.16
N ASN A 321 -36.21 7.77 -34.71
CA ASN A 321 -34.79 8.10 -34.67
C ASN A 321 -34.10 7.83 -36.01
N SER A 322 -32.78 8.08 -36.08
CA SER A 322 -31.94 7.86 -37.26
C SER A 322 -31.86 6.40 -37.73
N GLN A 323 -32.19 5.43 -36.87
CA GLN A 323 -32.32 4.02 -37.24
C GLN A 323 -33.75 3.62 -37.62
N LEU A 324 -34.65 4.60 -37.77
CA LEU A 324 -36.08 4.42 -38.03
C LEU A 324 -36.84 3.68 -36.92
N ASN A 325 -36.29 3.62 -35.71
CA ASN A 325 -36.97 3.05 -34.55
C ASN A 325 -37.94 4.07 -33.96
N LEU A 326 -39.08 3.57 -33.51
CA LEU A 326 -40.09 4.36 -32.81
C LEU A 326 -39.53 4.98 -31.53
N VAL A 327 -39.61 6.31 -31.43
CA VAL A 327 -39.28 7.07 -30.22
C VAL A 327 -40.55 7.37 -29.42
N CYS A 328 -41.59 7.89 -30.10
CA CYS A 328 -42.91 8.14 -29.51
C CYS A 328 -44.00 8.25 -30.58
N ALA A 329 -45.26 8.04 -30.20
CA ALA A 329 -46.43 8.22 -31.06
C ALA A 329 -47.59 8.83 -30.27
N THR A 330 -48.37 9.71 -30.90
CA THR A 330 -49.62 10.23 -30.31
C THR A 330 -50.66 9.13 -30.18
N SER A 331 -51.66 9.32 -29.32
CA SER A 331 -52.74 8.34 -29.08
C SER A 331 -53.50 7.98 -30.37
N ASN A 332 -53.77 8.96 -31.22
CA ASN A 332 -54.44 8.74 -32.52
C ASN A 332 -53.55 7.99 -33.52
N MET A 333 -52.24 8.22 -33.48
CA MET A 333 -51.29 7.43 -34.28
C MET A 333 -51.20 5.98 -33.78
N GLN A 334 -51.23 5.77 -32.46
CA GLN A 334 -51.29 4.43 -31.87
C GLN A 334 -52.56 3.70 -32.27
N LYS A 335 -53.72 4.37 -32.28
CA LYS A 335 -54.99 3.81 -32.78
C LYS A 335 -54.89 3.43 -34.26
N ALA A 336 -54.34 4.32 -35.10
CA ALA A 336 -54.19 4.08 -36.54
C ALA A 336 -53.31 2.86 -36.86
N PHE A 337 -52.35 2.55 -35.99
CA PHE A 337 -51.47 1.39 -36.11
C PHE A 337 -51.69 0.34 -35.01
N SER A 338 -52.88 0.27 -34.39
CA SER A 338 -53.16 -0.56 -33.22
C SER A 338 -52.88 -2.07 -33.42
N ASN A 339 -53.00 -2.56 -34.66
CA ASN A 339 -52.66 -3.93 -35.02
C ASN A 339 -51.14 -4.22 -35.05
N TYR A 340 -50.31 -3.17 -35.09
CA TYR A 340 -48.85 -3.25 -35.26
C TYR A 340 -48.10 -2.69 -34.04
N LEU A 341 -48.63 -1.66 -33.38
CA LEU A 341 -48.12 -1.08 -32.14
C LEU A 341 -48.69 -1.85 -30.95
N LYS A 342 -48.17 -3.05 -30.69
CA LYS A 342 -48.35 -3.69 -29.39
C LYS A 342 -47.46 -3.01 -28.34
N ALA A 343 -47.77 -3.21 -27.06
CA ALA A 343 -47.25 -2.47 -25.90
C ALA A 343 -45.72 -2.35 -25.75
N ASP A 344 -44.93 -3.08 -26.54
CA ASP A 344 -43.47 -2.97 -26.59
C ASP A 344 -43.05 -1.94 -27.66
N MET A 345 -42.49 -0.83 -27.19
CA MET A 345 -42.01 0.33 -27.97
C MET A 345 -40.78 0.03 -28.85
N THR A 346 -40.63 -1.19 -29.38
CA THR A 346 -39.46 -1.63 -30.19
C THR A 346 -39.76 -1.71 -31.68
N LEU A 347 -40.79 -0.99 -32.16
CA LEU A 347 -41.20 -1.03 -33.56
C LEU A 347 -40.22 -0.25 -34.44
N ASN A 348 -39.75 -0.87 -35.52
CA ASN A 348 -39.05 -0.17 -36.59
C ASN A 348 -40.05 0.25 -37.69
N CYS A 349 -39.88 1.43 -38.27
CA CYS A 349 -40.75 1.91 -39.35
C CYS A 349 -40.82 0.96 -40.55
N ARG A 350 -39.78 0.15 -40.80
CA ARG A 350 -39.76 -0.85 -41.87
C ARG A 350 -40.76 -1.98 -41.64
N ASP A 351 -41.12 -2.25 -40.39
CA ASP A 351 -42.16 -3.23 -40.04
C ASP A 351 -43.58 -2.74 -40.40
N LEU A 352 -43.73 -1.42 -40.63
CA LEU A 352 -44.98 -0.79 -41.06
C LEU A 352 -45.12 -0.71 -42.59
N CYS A 353 -44.18 -1.29 -43.35
CA CYS A 353 -44.26 -1.32 -44.81
C CYS A 353 -45.04 -2.55 -45.29
N ARG A 354 -45.92 -2.38 -46.31
CA ARG A 354 -46.72 -3.48 -46.89
C ARG A 354 -45.87 -4.60 -47.48
N GLN A 355 -44.80 -4.20 -48.14
CA GLN A 355 -43.73 -5.09 -48.54
C GLN A 355 -42.65 -4.96 -47.48
N LYS A 356 -42.07 -6.07 -47.01
CA LYS A 356 -40.88 -6.00 -46.17
C LYS A 356 -39.78 -5.31 -46.98
N VAL A 357 -39.61 -4.01 -46.76
CA VAL A 357 -38.59 -3.21 -47.45
C VAL A 357 -37.25 -3.61 -46.86
N VAL A 358 -36.49 -4.41 -47.60
CA VAL A 358 -35.19 -4.92 -47.17
C VAL A 358 -34.05 -3.96 -47.56
N ARG A 359 -34.22 -3.16 -48.62
CA ARG A 359 -33.18 -2.25 -49.14
C ARG A 359 -33.46 -0.79 -48.80
N ASP A 360 -32.43 -0.11 -48.33
CA ASP A 360 -32.42 1.32 -47.99
C ASP A 360 -32.88 2.22 -49.15
N ALA A 361 -32.53 1.86 -50.39
CA ALA A 361 -32.90 2.61 -51.59
C ALA A 361 -34.40 2.57 -51.91
N ASP A 362 -35.15 1.64 -51.32
CA ASP A 362 -36.58 1.46 -51.55
C ASP A 362 -37.43 2.01 -50.39
N CYS A 363 -36.80 2.65 -49.39
CA CYS A 363 -37.43 3.19 -48.19
C CYS A 363 -37.51 4.73 -48.24
N PRO A 364 -38.69 5.33 -48.49
CA PRO A 364 -38.85 6.79 -48.52
C PRO A 364 -38.45 7.49 -47.22
N ALA A 365 -38.64 6.84 -46.06
CA ALA A 365 -38.21 7.37 -44.78
C ALA A 365 -36.69 7.42 -44.63
N TRP A 366 -35.98 6.39 -45.13
CA TRP A 366 -34.51 6.38 -45.13
C TRP A 366 -33.93 7.40 -46.10
N GLN A 367 -34.52 7.55 -47.28
CA GLN A 367 -34.14 8.58 -48.25
C GLN A 367 -34.35 9.98 -47.69
N ALA A 368 -35.51 10.24 -47.08
CA ALA A 368 -35.79 11.52 -46.43
C ALA A 368 -34.76 11.85 -45.34
N LEU A 369 -34.36 10.87 -44.52
CA LEU A 369 -33.31 11.03 -43.50
C LEU A 369 -31.96 11.38 -44.13
N LYS A 370 -31.58 10.68 -45.20
CA LYS A 370 -30.27 10.84 -45.86
C LYS A 370 -30.16 12.17 -46.59
N ASP A 371 -31.23 12.54 -47.30
CA ASP A 371 -31.24 13.71 -48.18
C ASP A 371 -31.67 14.98 -47.44
N GLY A 372 -32.19 14.86 -46.21
CA GLY A 372 -32.66 15.99 -45.40
C GLY A 372 -33.95 16.63 -45.92
N ILE A 373 -34.71 15.92 -46.76
CA ILE A 373 -35.87 16.47 -47.48
C ILE A 373 -37.15 15.73 -47.07
N SER A 374 -38.21 16.48 -46.75
CA SER A 374 -39.53 15.91 -46.48
C SER A 374 -40.07 15.11 -47.67
N ALA A 375 -40.67 13.96 -47.39
CA ALA A 375 -41.15 13.03 -48.40
C ALA A 375 -42.56 12.50 -48.06
N LYS A 376 -43.13 11.69 -48.96
CA LYS A 376 -44.35 10.92 -48.69
C LYS A 376 -44.04 9.43 -48.77
N CYS A 377 -44.54 8.65 -47.82
CA CYS A 377 -44.38 7.21 -47.84
C CYS A 377 -45.52 6.54 -48.60
N SER A 378 -45.23 5.97 -49.77
CA SER A 378 -46.19 5.17 -50.55
C SER A 378 -46.24 3.69 -50.14
N ASN A 379 -45.22 3.21 -49.42
CA ASN A 379 -45.06 1.80 -49.06
C ASN A 379 -45.64 1.42 -47.68
N CYS A 380 -46.22 2.37 -46.96
CA CYS A 380 -46.81 2.13 -45.63
C CYS A 380 -48.08 1.28 -45.72
N VAL A 381 -48.37 0.47 -44.68
CA VAL A 381 -49.58 -0.36 -44.57
C VAL A 381 -50.86 0.47 -44.80
N LEU A 382 -50.89 1.72 -44.35
CA LEU A 382 -51.99 2.67 -44.50
C LEU A 382 -52.06 3.38 -45.86
N SER A 383 -51.72 2.72 -46.99
CA SER A 383 -51.51 3.41 -48.29
C SER A 383 -52.74 4.08 -48.92
N ASP A 384 -53.94 3.90 -48.34
CA ASP A 384 -55.12 4.70 -48.68
C ASP A 384 -55.00 6.16 -48.17
N ARG A 385 -54.02 6.41 -47.28
CA ARG A 385 -53.73 7.72 -46.68
C ARG A 385 -52.33 8.19 -47.03
N SER A 386 -52.19 9.48 -47.29
CA SER A 386 -50.88 10.10 -47.48
C SER A 386 -50.15 10.21 -46.14
N VAL A 387 -49.13 9.37 -45.92
CA VAL A 387 -48.21 9.49 -44.79
C VAL A 387 -47.11 10.47 -45.16
N ASN A 388 -47.12 11.65 -44.54
CA ASN A 388 -46.08 12.65 -44.73
C ASN A 388 -44.92 12.34 -43.79
N ILE A 389 -43.70 12.40 -44.32
CA ILE A 389 -42.45 12.28 -43.58
C ILE A 389 -41.80 13.66 -43.56
N ASN A 390 -41.61 14.21 -42.37
CA ASN A 390 -40.89 15.46 -42.17
C ASN A 390 -39.58 15.19 -41.44
N VAL A 391 -38.49 15.75 -41.95
CA VAL A 391 -37.19 15.72 -41.28
C VAL A 391 -37.19 16.80 -40.20
N LEU A 392 -36.80 16.43 -38.99
CA LEU A 392 -36.62 17.33 -37.87
C LEU A 392 -35.11 17.44 -37.62
N ASP A 393 -34.53 18.56 -38.02
CA ASP A 393 -33.15 18.87 -37.68
C ASP A 393 -33.06 19.27 -36.20
N SER A 394 -32.17 18.60 -35.48
CA SER A 394 -31.78 19.00 -34.14
C SER A 394 -30.57 19.92 -34.27
N GLU A 395 -30.75 21.22 -34.04
CA GLU A 395 -29.66 22.21 -34.09
C GLU A 395 -28.49 21.91 -33.12
N ASN A 396 -28.61 20.92 -32.24
CA ASN A 396 -27.62 20.60 -31.20
C ASN A 396 -27.33 19.09 -31.00
N SER A 397 -27.68 18.20 -31.94
CA SER A 397 -27.28 16.78 -31.86
C SER A 397 -26.99 16.15 -33.21
N ASP A 398 -26.02 15.22 -33.26
CA ASP A 398 -25.75 14.34 -34.42
C ASP A 398 -26.92 13.41 -34.78
N ASP A 399 -27.98 13.40 -33.98
CA ASP A 399 -29.20 12.62 -34.22
C ASP A 399 -30.23 13.41 -35.05
N CYS A 400 -30.48 12.95 -36.28
CA CYS A 400 -31.62 13.36 -37.09
C CYS A 400 -32.87 12.55 -36.71
N TYR A 401 -34.01 13.24 -36.58
CA TYR A 401 -35.31 12.62 -36.28
C TYR A 401 -36.28 12.78 -37.46
N LEU A 402 -37.19 11.82 -37.62
CA LEU A 402 -38.29 11.91 -38.59
C LEU A 402 -39.63 11.96 -37.89
N ALA A 403 -40.47 12.91 -38.29
CA ALA A 403 -41.88 12.95 -37.91
C ALA A 403 -42.75 12.41 -39.04
N LEU A 404 -43.42 11.28 -38.78
CA LEU A 404 -44.44 10.73 -39.66
C LEU A 404 -45.80 11.26 -39.23
N SER A 405 -46.59 11.79 -40.15
CA SER A 405 -47.94 12.29 -39.88
C SER A 405 -48.93 11.84 -40.94
N ILE A 406 -50.21 11.68 -40.55
CA ILE A 406 -51.30 11.33 -41.46
C ILE A 406 -52.21 12.55 -41.61
N SER A 407 -52.44 12.97 -42.86
CA SER A 407 -53.16 14.22 -43.19
C SER A 407 -54.65 14.21 -42.81
N SER A 408 -55.23 13.06 -42.43
CA SER A 408 -56.64 12.93 -42.07
C SER A 408 -56.82 11.96 -40.88
N PRO A 409 -57.58 12.32 -39.83
CA PRO A 409 -57.92 11.41 -38.74
C PRO A 409 -58.73 10.22 -39.28
N PRO A 410 -58.75 9.07 -38.59
CA PRO A 410 -59.65 7.98 -38.96
C PRO A 410 -61.09 8.51 -39.00
N SER A 411 -61.76 8.37 -40.15
CA SER A 411 -63.21 8.31 -40.15
C SER A 411 -63.60 7.07 -39.36
N GLU A 412 -64.37 7.27 -38.28
CA GLU A 412 -65.04 6.18 -37.58
C GLU A 412 -66.00 5.51 -38.57
N GLU A 413 -65.63 4.32 -39.06
CA GLU A 413 -66.57 3.33 -39.61
C GLU A 413 -66.94 2.32 -38.52
#